data_AF-A7AZG9-F1
#
_entry.id   AF-A7AZG9-F1
#
_cell.length_a   1.000
_cell.length_b   1.000
_cell.length_c   1.000
_cell.angle_alpha   90.00
_cell.angle_beta   90.00
_cell.angle_gamma   90.00
#
_symmetry.space_group_name_H-M   'P 1'
#
loop_
_entity.id
_entity.type
_entity.pdbx_description
1 polymer ?
#
loop_
_entity_poly.entity_id
_entity_poly.type
_entity_poly.pdbx_seq_one_letter_code
_entity_poly.pdbx_strand_id
1 'polypeptide(L)' 'MKCRYTENGYFSLELINSKINEIVVQKNQYISDKEDKSAHGIGISSIRDIVEKYEGTLDISYDDTSFKVVILIGG' A
#
# COMPACT_ATOMS: atom_id res chain seq x y z
N MET A 1 -9.54 -6.95 1.71
CA MET A 1 -8.29 -7.34 1.01
C MET A 1 -8.65 -8.29 -0.12
N LYS A 2 -8.08 -8.09 -1.32
CA LYS A 2 -8.15 -9.04 -2.44
C LYS A 2 -6.74 -9.34 -2.92
N CYS A 3 -6.44 -10.60 -3.19
CA CYS A 3 -5.13 -11.06 -3.66
C CYS A 3 -5.35 -11.99 -4.84
N ARG A 4 -4.55 -11.85 -5.89
CA ARG A 4 -4.59 -12.73 -7.08
C ARG A 4 -3.18 -13.06 -7.54
N TYR A 5 -2.98 -14.30 -7.94
CA TYR A 5 -1.82 -14.77 -8.68
C TYR A 5 -2.31 -15.40 -9.97
N THR A 6 -1.61 -15.17 -11.08
CA THR A 6 -1.97 -15.69 -12.39
C THR A 6 -0.95 -16.72 -12.85
N GLU A 7 -1.38 -17.68 -13.67
CA GLU A 7 -0.51 -18.76 -14.18
C GLU A 7 0.68 -18.24 -15.01
N ASN A 8 0.56 -17.04 -15.58
CA ASN A 8 1.62 -16.34 -16.30
C ASN A 8 2.53 -15.48 -15.39
N GLY A 9 2.51 -15.70 -14.07
CA GLY A 9 3.50 -15.17 -13.14
C GLY A 9 3.18 -13.79 -12.54
N TYR A 10 2.01 -13.21 -12.79
CA TYR A 10 1.65 -11.92 -12.19
C TYR A 10 1.02 -12.10 -10.82
N PHE A 11 1.42 -11.26 -9.88
CA PHE A 11 0.81 -11.13 -8.57
C PHE A 11 0.19 -9.74 -8.42
N SER A 12 -1.03 -9.69 -7.90
CA SER A 12 -1.69 -8.44 -7.54
C SER A 12 -2.28 -8.49 -6.14
N LEU A 13 -2.14 -7.38 -5.41
CA LEU A 13 -2.70 -7.19 -4.08
C LEU A 13 -3.48 -5.88 -4.05
N GLU A 14 -4.76 -5.94 -3.66
CA GLU A 14 -5.62 -4.79 -3.38
C GLU A 14 -5.97 -4.76 -1.88
N LEU A 15 -5.53 -3.70 -1.22
CA LEU A 15 -5.83 -3.40 0.18
C LEU A 15 -6.68 -2.14 0.23
N ILE A 16 -7.88 -2.25 0.77
CA ILE A 16 -8.77 -1.12 1.03
C ILE A 16 -9.08 -1.15 2.52
N ASN A 17 -8.75 -0.07 3.20
CA ASN A 17 -9.06 0.14 4.61
C ASN A 17 -9.94 1.37 4.73
N SER A 18 -10.91 1.33 5.64
CA SER A 18 -11.58 2.54 6.09
C SER A 18 -10.61 3.38 6.93
N LYS A 19 -10.80 4.69 6.88
CA LYS A 19 -10.12 5.66 7.71
C LYS A 19 -11.13 6.68 8.23
N ILE A 20 -10.79 7.31 9.35
CA ILE A 20 -11.56 8.39 9.96
C ILE A 20 -10.78 9.69 9.99
N ASN A 21 -9.48 9.61 9.68
CA ASN A 21 -8.52 10.66 9.89
C ASN A 21 -8.01 11.18 8.55
N GLU A 22 -7.48 12.40 8.55
CA GLU A 22 -6.85 12.98 7.36
C GLU A 22 -5.56 12.22 7.00
N ILE A 23 -5.27 12.13 5.70
CA ILE A 23 -4.00 11.53 5.24
C ILE A 23 -2.91 12.60 5.33
N VAL A 24 -1.92 12.34 6.18
CA VAL A 24 -0.74 13.21 6.31
C VAL A 24 0.40 12.66 5.46
N VAL A 25 0.88 13.46 4.51
CA VAL A 25 2.07 13.14 3.72
C VAL A 25 3.20 14.08 4.16
N GLN A 26 4.30 13.51 4.69
CA GLN A 26 5.51 14.28 4.99
C GLN A 26 6.69 13.67 4.23
N LYS A 27 7.49 14.50 3.56
CA LYS A 27 8.69 14.04 2.81
C LYS A 27 8.41 12.86 1.86
N ASN A 28 7.28 12.88 1.12
CA ASN A 28 6.81 11.78 0.25
C ASN A 28 6.54 10.43 0.95
N GLN A 29 6.30 10.46 2.26
CA GLN A 29 5.89 9.30 3.04
C GLN A 29 4.51 9.52 3.61
N TYR A 30 3.65 8.51 3.45
CA TYR A 30 2.33 8.45 4.06
C TYR A 30 2.49 8.10 5.53
N ILE A 31 2.07 9.00 6.41
CA ILE A 31 2.15 8.80 7.87
C ILE A 31 0.80 8.29 8.36
N SER A 32 0.81 7.15 9.05
CA SER A 32 -0.36 6.67 9.79
C SER A 32 -0.35 7.20 11.22
N ASP A 33 -1.54 7.50 11.72
CA ASP A 33 -1.80 8.01 13.06
C ASP A 33 -2.27 6.94 14.05
N LYS A 34 -2.14 5.66 13.67
CA LYS A 34 -2.45 4.53 14.57
C LYS A 34 -1.59 4.64 15.83
N GLU A 35 -2.23 4.55 17.00
CA GLU A 35 -1.60 4.66 18.33
C GLU A 35 -0.44 3.68 18.55
N ASP A 36 -0.42 2.56 17.81
CA ASP A 36 0.67 1.62 17.81
C ASP A 36 1.84 2.12 16.96
N LYS A 37 2.63 3.00 17.58
CA LYS A 37 3.83 3.62 16.99
C LYS A 37 4.91 2.63 16.58
N SER A 38 4.83 1.37 17.03
CA SER A 38 5.75 0.30 16.64
C SER A 38 5.49 -0.23 15.23
N ALA A 39 4.28 -0.01 14.68
CA ALA A 39 3.88 -0.37 13.33
C ALA A 39 3.88 0.84 12.36
N HIS A 40 4.51 1.95 12.76
CA HIS A 40 4.56 3.20 12.00
C HIS A 40 5.14 3.01 10.59
N GLY A 41 4.34 3.26 9.55
CA GLY A 41 4.82 3.47 8.18
C GLY A 41 5.44 2.27 7.45
N ILE A 42 5.81 1.20 8.18
CA ILE A 42 6.44 -0.02 7.64
C ILE A 42 5.58 -0.60 6.51
N GLY A 43 4.25 -0.56 6.65
CA GLY A 43 3.34 -1.10 5.64
C GLY A 43 3.58 -0.51 4.23
N ILE A 44 3.62 0.81 4.09
CA ILE A 44 3.77 1.44 2.76
C ILE A 44 5.24 1.46 2.31
N SER A 45 6.20 1.67 3.22
CA SER A 45 7.62 1.60 2.84
C SER A 45 8.01 0.21 2.38
N SER A 46 7.62 -0.85 3.11
CA SER A 46 7.87 -2.23 2.71
C SER A 46 7.15 -2.60 1.42
N ILE A 47 5.92 -2.09 1.20
CA ILE A 47 5.24 -2.25 -0.09
C ILE A 47 6.04 -1.59 -1.22
N ARG A 48 6.57 -0.38 -1.01
CA ARG A 48 7.42 0.31 -1.99
C ARG A 48 8.69 -0.48 -2.27
N ASP A 49 9.37 -0.98 -1.24
CA ASP A 49 10.59 -1.78 -1.39
C ASP A 49 10.34 -3.08 -2.19
N ILE A 50 9.20 -3.75 -1.95
CA ILE A 50 8.79 -4.95 -2.70
C ILE A 50 8.54 -4.59 -4.16
N VAL A 51 7.80 -3.51 -4.41
CA VAL A 51 7.48 -3.07 -5.77
C VAL A 51 8.74 -2.69 -6.54
N GLU A 52 9.66 -1.96 -5.92
CA GLU A 52 10.95 -1.61 -6.53
C GLU A 52 11.81 -2.84 -6.80
N LYS A 53 11.88 -3.79 -5.86
CA LYS A 53 12.66 -5.03 -6.01
C LYS A 53 12.20 -5.89 -7.19
N TYR A 54 10.91 -5.90 -7.48
CA TYR A 54 10.31 -6.71 -8.55
C TYR A 54 9.87 -5.87 -9.75
N GLU A 55 10.37 -4.62 -9.88
CA GLU A 55 10.04 -3.68 -10.96
C GLU A 55 8.52 -3.58 -11.24
N GLY A 56 7.74 -3.65 -10.17
CA GLY A 56 6.29 -3.65 -10.23
C GLY A 56 5.68 -2.25 -10.31
N THR A 57 4.37 -2.20 -10.20
CA THR A 57 3.58 -0.97 -10.10
C THR A 57 2.90 -0.88 -8.74
N LEU A 58 2.95 0.32 -8.14
CA LEU A 58 2.25 0.70 -6.93
C LEU A 58 1.28 1.83 -7.24
N ASP A 59 0.00 1.63 -6.98
CA ASP A 59 -1.02 2.67 -6.98
C ASP A 59 -1.55 2.89 -5.57
N ILE A 60 -1.55 4.14 -5.12
CA ILE A 60 -2.09 4.55 -3.82
C ILE A 60 -3.14 5.61 -4.08
N SER A 61 -4.36 5.35 -3.64
CA SER A 61 -5.50 6.26 -3.76
C SER A 61 -6.25 6.34 -2.44
N TYR A 62 -6.90 7.47 -2.18
CA TYR A 62 -7.69 7.67 -0.96
C TYR A 62 -8.76 8.73 -1.17
N ASP A 63 -9.84 8.61 -0.41
CA ASP A 63 -10.90 9.62 -0.32
C ASP A 63 -11.05 10.07 1.14
N ASP A 64 -12.19 10.64 1.53
CA ASP A 64 -12.42 11.10 2.91
C ASP A 64 -12.56 9.95 3.92
N THR A 65 -12.98 8.78 3.45
CA THR A 65 -13.37 7.62 4.27
C THR A 65 -12.53 6.38 4.02
N SER A 66 -11.79 6.34 2.91
CA SER A 66 -11.08 5.15 2.46
C SER A 66 -9.64 5.43 2.07
N PHE A 67 -8.79 4.43 2.30
CA PHE A 67 -7.42 4.37 1.84
C PHE A 67 -7.24 3.06 1.06
N LYS A 68 -6.71 3.17 -0.15
CA LYS A 68 -6.54 2.08 -1.11
C LYS A 68 -5.08 1.97 -1.56
N VAL A 69 -4.60 0.74 -1.59
CA VAL A 69 -3.30 0.36 -2.15
C VAL A 69 -3.51 -0.76 -3.14
N VAL A 70 -2.94 -0.63 -4.33
CA VAL A 70 -2.88 -1.67 -5.35
C VAL A 70 -1.43 -1.91 -5.73
N ILE A 71 -1.03 -3.17 -5.69
CA ILE A 71 0.29 -3.63 -6.13
C ILE A 71 0.08 -4.57 -7.31
N LEU A 72 0.93 -4.43 -8.32
CA LEU A 72 1.08 -5.38 -9.42
C LEU A 72 2.58 -5.67 -9.59
N ILE A 73 2.99 -6.92 -9.46
CA ILE A 73 4.35 -7.37 -9.75
C ILE A 73 4.29 -8.48 -10.79
N GLY A 74 5.20 -8.44 -11.76
CA GLY A 74 5.42 -9.51 -12.74
C GLY A 74 6.59 -10.38 -12.32
N GLY A 75 6.53 -11.66 -12.69
CA GLY A 75 7.64 -12.62 -12.56
C GLY A 75 8.49 -12.72 -13.81
#